data_AF-A0A8J1YAY2-F1
#
_entry.id   AF-A0A8J1YAY2-F1
#
_cell.length_a   1.000
_cell.length_b   1.000
_cell.length_c   1.000
_cell.angle_alpha   90.00
_cell.angle_beta   90.00
_cell.angle_gamma   90.00
#
_symmetry.space_group_name_H-M   'P 1'
#
loop_
_entity.id
_entity.type
_entity.pdbx_description
1 polymer ?
#
loop_
_entity_poly.entity_id
_entity_poly.type
_entity_poly.pdbx_seq_one_letter_code
_entity_poly.pdbx_strand_id
1 'polypeptide(L)'
;EIKMKVIPEPTNRFDKHACIVAMPPLEEIPGNLHAKITRPKTNQLVRDIAGKTVGRVPANLCRLFAEILDIGMTESITCTYETEIQVNGNTSFSRGAAAGGRDIEGGGPELKCSYEFLLKTPVNLRRFDELVKKNLGPNPTFEFQL
;
A
#
# COMPACT_ATOMS: atom_id res chain seq x y z
N GLU A 1 -2.68 -15.68 -1.22
CA GLU A 1 -2.36 -14.24 -1.32
C GLU A 1 -0.86 -14.02 -1.11
N ILE A 2 -0.36 -12.83 -1.46
CA ILE A 2 1.01 -12.41 -1.17
C ILE A 2 0.95 -11.24 -0.18
N LYS A 3 1.64 -11.38 0.95
CA LYS A 3 1.75 -10.34 1.97
C LYS A 3 2.99 -9.49 1.72
N MET A 4 2.79 -8.22 1.42
CA MET A 4 3.84 -7.24 1.10
C MET A 4 3.98 -6.24 2.23
N LYS A 5 5.21 -5.83 2.52
CA LYS A 5 5.48 -4.86 3.59
C LYS A 5 5.28 -3.44 3.08
N VAL A 6 4.61 -2.61 3.87
CA VAL A 6 4.54 -1.16 3.66
C VAL A 6 5.66 -0.52 4.48
N ILE A 7 6.52 0.25 3.82
CA ILE A 7 7.73 0.82 4.42
C ILE A 7 7.74 2.35 4.19
N PRO A 8 7.93 3.17 5.23
CA PRO A 8 8.12 4.61 5.06
C PRO A 8 9.33 4.94 4.16
N GLU A 9 9.16 5.92 3.27
CA GLU A 9 10.18 6.44 2.36
C GLU A 9 10.51 7.90 2.73
N PRO A 10 11.19 8.16 3.86
CA PRO A 10 11.38 9.51 4.41
C PRO A 10 12.21 10.42 3.51
N THR A 11 12.99 9.84 2.58
CA THR A 11 13.83 10.57 1.63
C THR A 11 13.07 11.01 0.37
N ASN A 12 11.75 10.76 0.28
CA ASN A 12 10.96 11.15 -0.88
C ASN A 12 10.80 12.68 -0.94
N ARG A 13 11.33 13.29 -2.01
CA ARG A 13 11.29 14.76 -2.22
C ARG A 13 9.90 15.36 -2.45
N PHE A 14 8.89 14.53 -2.76
CA PHE A 14 7.55 14.99 -3.14
C PHE A 14 6.52 14.84 -2.01
N ASP A 15 6.71 13.85 -1.14
CA ASP A 15 5.84 13.60 0.00
C ASP A 15 6.65 13.00 1.16
N LYS A 16 6.77 13.77 2.26
CA LYS A 16 7.47 13.35 3.47
C LYS A 16 6.82 12.15 4.16
N HIS A 17 5.56 11.83 3.84
CA HIS A 17 4.81 10.70 4.36
C HIS A 17 4.78 9.52 3.38
N ALA A 18 5.50 9.60 2.26
CA ALA A 18 5.50 8.56 1.24
C ALA A 18 5.79 7.20 1.88
N CYS A 19 5.00 6.20 1.49
CA CYS A 19 5.22 4.81 1.84
C CYS A 19 5.38 4.00 0.55
N ILE A 20 6.37 3.13 0.53
CA ILE A 20 6.58 2.14 -0.54
C ILE A 20 5.98 0.80 -0.14
N VAL A 21 5.58 0.02 -1.13
CA VAL A 21 5.17 -1.38 -0.96
C VAL A 21 6.28 -2.26 -1.51
N ALA A 22 6.80 -3.16 -0.67
CA ALA A 22 7.89 -4.06 -1.00
C ALA A 22 7.41 -5.51 -0.99
N MET A 23 7.75 -6.24 -2.06
CA MET A 23 7.57 -7.68 -2.10
C MET A 23 8.41 -8.35 -1.01
N PRO A 24 7.89 -9.40 -0.36
CA PRO A 24 8.69 -10.18 0.57
C PRO A 24 9.84 -10.89 -0.17
N PRO A 25 10.90 -11.31 0.54
CA PRO A 25 11.93 -12.20 0.02
C PRO A 25 11.31 -13.47 -0.58
N LEU A 26 12.00 -14.08 -1.54
CA LEU A 26 11.46 -15.22 -2.29
C LEU A 26 11.14 -16.41 -1.37
N GLU A 27 11.91 -16.56 -0.30
CA GLU A 27 11.82 -17.61 0.71
C GLU A 27 10.54 -17.49 1.56
N GLU A 28 10.00 -16.29 1.70
CA GLU A 28 8.75 -16.01 2.43
C GLU A 28 7.52 -16.14 1.53
N ILE A 29 7.70 -16.30 0.21
CA ILE A 29 6.62 -16.47 -0.76
C ILE A 29 6.31 -17.96 -0.92
N PRO A 30 5.03 -18.38 -0.82
CA PRO A 30 4.63 -19.76 -1.12
C PRO A 30 5.12 -20.20 -2.51
N GLY A 31 5.78 -21.36 -2.58
CA GLY A 31 6.43 -21.86 -3.81
C GLY A 31 5.48 -21.99 -5.00
N ASN A 32 4.21 -22.31 -4.75
CA ASN A 32 3.16 -22.38 -5.78
C ASN A 32 2.85 -21.02 -6.43
N LEU A 33 3.29 -19.90 -5.84
CA LEU A 33 3.11 -18.56 -6.37
C LEU A 33 4.31 -18.05 -7.16
N HIS A 34 5.49 -18.69 -7.08
CA HIS A 34 6.74 -18.20 -7.68
C HIS A 34 6.66 -18.02 -9.19
N ALA A 35 5.95 -18.92 -9.86
CA ALA A 35 5.75 -18.91 -11.31
C ALA A 35 4.46 -18.17 -11.75
N LYS A 36 3.74 -17.52 -10.84
CA LYS A 36 2.59 -16.70 -11.23
C LYS A 36 3.06 -15.42 -11.92
N ILE A 37 2.39 -15.08 -13.02
CA ILE A 37 2.63 -13.85 -13.76
C ILE A 37 2.01 -12.69 -12.98
N THR A 38 2.80 -11.66 -12.68
CA THR A 38 2.36 -10.41 -12.03
C THR A 38 2.06 -9.31 -13.05
N ARG A 39 2.68 -9.37 -14.23
CA ARG A 39 2.41 -8.47 -15.35
C ARG A 39 2.36 -9.24 -16.68
N PRO A 40 1.15 -9.48 -17.24
CA PRO A 40 0.99 -10.24 -18.48
C PRO A 40 1.77 -9.66 -19.67
N LYS A 41 1.80 -8.34 -19.81
CA LYS A 41 2.45 -7.66 -20.93
C LYS A 41 3.97 -7.89 -21.00
N THR A 42 4.61 -8.19 -19.87
CA THR A 42 6.07 -8.36 -19.79
C THR A 42 6.46 -9.76 -19.35
N ASN A 43 5.50 -10.69 -19.19
CA ASN A 43 5.69 -12.02 -18.60
C ASN A 43 6.50 -12.00 -17.29
N GLN A 44 6.38 -10.92 -16.51
CA GLN A 44 7.09 -10.79 -15.25
C GLN A 44 6.46 -11.75 -14.22
N LEU A 45 7.30 -12.56 -13.57
CA LEU A 45 6.89 -13.52 -12.56
C LEU A 45 7.04 -12.94 -11.16
N VAL A 46 6.32 -13.53 -10.20
CA VAL A 46 6.46 -13.22 -8.77
C VAL A 46 7.92 -13.35 -8.32
N ARG A 47 8.60 -14.44 -8.73
CA ARG A 47 10.02 -14.64 -8.37
C ARG A 47 10.96 -13.56 -8.90
N ASP A 48 10.60 -12.90 -10.01
CA ASP A 48 11.45 -11.88 -10.63
C ASP A 48 11.39 -10.55 -9.86
N ILE A 49 10.37 -10.36 -9.03
CA ILE A 49 10.14 -9.15 -8.23
C ILE A 49 10.18 -9.38 -6.73
N ALA A 50 10.46 -10.61 -6.28
CA ALA A 50 10.67 -10.91 -4.87
C ALA A 50 11.76 -9.99 -4.28
N GLY A 51 11.53 -9.47 -3.08
CA GLY A 51 12.41 -8.51 -2.40
C GLY A 51 12.47 -7.12 -3.03
N LYS A 52 11.73 -6.83 -4.10
CA LYS A 52 11.75 -5.52 -4.78
C LYS A 52 10.59 -4.62 -4.36
N THR A 53 10.80 -3.32 -4.45
CA THR A 53 9.72 -2.33 -4.38
C THR A 53 8.82 -2.47 -5.61
N VAL A 54 7.51 -2.64 -5.37
CA VAL A 54 6.51 -2.81 -6.43
C VAL A 54 5.67 -1.57 -6.68
N GLY A 55 5.61 -0.65 -5.71
CA GLY A 55 4.82 0.56 -5.85
C GLY A 55 4.90 1.48 -4.65
N ARG A 56 4.07 2.51 -4.68
CA ARG A 56 3.83 3.43 -3.57
C ARG A 56 2.39 3.36 -3.14
N VAL A 57 2.19 3.55 -1.84
CA VAL A 57 0.86 3.73 -1.27
C VAL A 57 0.28 5.05 -1.78
N PRO A 58 -1.03 5.11 -2.07
CA PRO A 58 -1.72 6.36 -2.40
C PRO A 58 -1.48 7.46 -1.36
N ALA A 59 -1.31 8.71 -1.80
CA ALA A 59 -0.89 9.82 -0.95
C ALA A 59 -1.86 10.12 0.22
N ASN A 60 -3.15 9.89 0.03
CA ASN A 60 -4.17 10.01 1.09
C ASN A 60 -3.96 8.97 2.21
N LEU A 61 -3.62 7.73 1.85
CA LEU A 61 -3.33 6.66 2.80
C LEU A 61 -1.97 6.84 3.49
N CYS A 62 -0.96 7.34 2.76
CA CYS A 62 0.36 7.66 3.30
C CYS A 62 0.31 8.55 4.56
N ARG A 63 -0.57 9.56 4.57
CA ARG A 63 -0.74 10.46 5.73
C ARG A 63 -1.29 9.73 6.95
N LEU A 64 -2.33 8.92 6.76
CA LEU A 64 -2.90 8.09 7.81
C LEU A 64 -1.85 7.12 8.37
N PHE A 65 -1.10 6.45 7.49
CA PHE A 65 -0.09 5.47 7.90
C PHE A 65 1.03 6.13 8.69
N ALA A 66 1.48 7.29 8.24
CA ALA A 66 2.46 8.09 8.97
C ALA A 66 1.95 8.49 10.37
N GLU A 67 0.70 8.97 10.48
CA GLU A 67 0.12 9.33 11.80
C GLU A 67 0.03 8.11 12.73
N ILE A 68 -0.41 6.94 12.24
CA ILE A 68 -0.52 5.70 13.05
C ILE A 68 0.86 5.17 13.48
N LEU A 69 1.86 5.25 12.59
CA LEU A 69 3.23 4.84 12.88
C LEU A 69 3.91 5.79 13.89
N ASP A 70 3.74 7.10 13.73
CA ASP A 70 4.37 8.14 14.56
C ASP A 70 3.89 8.07 16.02
N ILE A 71 2.58 7.87 16.23
CA ILE A 71 2.01 7.69 17.57
C ILE A 71 2.24 6.29 18.15
N GLY A 72 2.94 5.42 17.42
CA GLY A 72 3.27 4.07 17.85
C GLY A 72 2.07 3.14 18.01
N MET A 73 0.97 3.35 17.27
CA MET A 73 -0.22 2.51 17.35
C MET A 73 -0.07 1.15 16.65
N THR A 74 0.80 1.08 15.64
CA THR A 74 1.03 -0.14 14.85
C THR A 74 2.51 -0.54 14.89
N GLU A 75 2.77 -1.84 14.87
CA GLU A 75 4.11 -2.43 14.69
C GLU A 75 4.48 -2.51 13.22
N SER A 76 3.49 -2.85 12.38
CA SER A 76 3.70 -3.05 10.95
C SER A 76 2.40 -2.83 10.18
N ILE A 77 2.56 -2.47 8.91
CA ILE A 77 1.47 -2.36 7.95
C ILE A 77 1.79 -3.29 6.79
N THR A 78 0.83 -4.13 6.42
CA THR A 78 0.97 -5.12 5.34
C THR A 78 -0.04 -4.80 4.25
N CYS A 79 0.40 -4.75 2.98
CA CYS A 79 -0.53 -4.85 1.85
C CYS A 79 -0.66 -6.33 1.46
N THR A 80 -1.88 -6.85 1.48
CA THR A 80 -2.24 -8.15 0.95
C THR A 80 -2.69 -7.99 -0.50
N TYR A 81 -2.04 -8.72 -1.40
CA TYR A 81 -2.36 -8.78 -2.82
C TYR A 81 -2.94 -10.15 -3.19
N GLU A 82 -4.14 -10.12 -3.75
CA GLU A 82 -4.75 -11.27 -4.40
C GLU A 82 -4.21 -11.40 -5.82
N THR A 83 -3.62 -12.56 -6.13
CA THR A 83 -2.98 -12.82 -7.43
C THR A 83 -3.97 -12.95 -8.61
N GLU A 84 -5.27 -12.73 -8.37
CA GLU A 84 -6.27 -12.63 -9.43
C GLU A 84 -6.20 -11.24 -10.06
N ILE A 85 -5.40 -11.13 -11.12
CA ILE A 85 -5.28 -9.90 -11.90
C ILE A 85 -6.61 -9.63 -12.61
N GLN A 86 -7.51 -8.87 -11.97
CA GLN A 86 -8.57 -8.20 -12.72
C GLN A 86 -7.94 -7.02 -13.47
N VAL A 87 -7.66 -7.21 -14.76
CA VAL A 87 -7.30 -6.12 -15.68
C VAL A 87 -8.57 -5.31 -15.98
N ASN A 88 -9.09 -4.62 -14.99
CA ASN A 88 -10.03 -3.54 -15.24
C ASN A 88 -9.17 -2.31 -15.49
N GLY A 89 -9.03 -1.95 -16.76
CA GLY A 89 -8.34 -0.73 -17.16
C GLY A 89 -9.01 0.43 -16.46
N ASN A 90 -8.32 1.05 -15.51
CA ASN A 90 -8.82 2.22 -14.81
C ASN A 90 -7.68 3.17 -14.48
N THR A 91 -8.08 4.44 -14.52
CA THR A 91 -7.35 5.67 -14.28
C THR A 91 -6.76 5.72 -12.88
N SER A 92 -5.56 6.27 -12.75
CA SER A 92 -4.98 6.70 -11.46
C SER A 92 -4.33 8.08 -11.64
N PHE A 93 -3.94 8.75 -10.55
CA PHE A 93 -3.51 10.16 -10.54
C PHE A 93 -2.00 10.36 -10.22
N SER A 94 -1.25 11.01 -11.12
CA SER A 94 0.07 11.62 -10.98
C SER A 94 0.04 13.11 -10.58
N ARG A 95 0.86 13.57 -9.63
CA ARG A 95 1.01 15.01 -9.38
C ARG A 95 1.70 15.72 -10.55
N GLY A 96 1.02 16.68 -11.15
CA GLY A 96 1.60 17.56 -12.16
C GLY A 96 2.62 18.52 -11.58
N ALA A 97 3.85 18.47 -12.08
CA ALA A 97 4.90 19.44 -11.75
C ALA A 97 4.68 20.83 -12.41
N ALA A 98 3.57 21.06 -13.11
CA ALA A 98 3.30 22.33 -13.80
C ALA A 98 2.06 23.02 -13.22
N ALA A 99 2.29 24.13 -12.54
CA ALA A 99 1.33 25.20 -12.20
C ALA A 99 0.03 24.78 -11.48
N GLY A 100 0.05 24.73 -10.14
CA GLY A 100 -1.18 24.88 -9.35
C GLY A 100 -1.70 23.66 -8.59
N GLY A 101 -0.87 22.67 -8.31
CA GLY A 101 -1.13 21.71 -7.22
C GLY A 101 -2.39 20.84 -7.35
N ARG A 102 -2.83 20.53 -8.57
CA ARG A 102 -3.88 19.53 -8.81
C ARG A 102 -3.26 18.18 -9.18
N ASP A 103 -3.77 17.12 -8.59
CA ASP A 103 -3.45 15.74 -8.97
C ASP A 103 -3.92 15.54 -10.44
N ILE A 104 -3.00 15.21 -11.35
CA ILE A 104 -3.25 14.90 -12.78
C ILE A 104 -3.44 13.39 -12.90
N GLU A 105 -4.10 12.83 -13.91
CA GLU A 105 -4.13 11.37 -14.14
C GLU A 105 -2.74 10.80 -14.58
N GLY A 106 -2.20 9.83 -13.83
CA GLY A 106 -1.01 9.04 -14.16
C GLY A 106 -1.37 7.62 -14.64
N GLY A 107 -0.85 7.23 -15.81
CA GLY A 107 -1.21 5.98 -16.51
C GLY A 107 -0.44 4.73 -16.07
N GLY A 108 -0.41 4.43 -14.77
CA GLY A 108 0.19 3.19 -14.23
C GLY A 108 -0.87 2.13 -13.86
N PRO A 109 -0.54 0.83 -13.90
CA PRO A 109 -1.45 -0.19 -13.36
C PRO A 109 -1.59 -0.03 -11.85
N GLU A 110 -2.84 0.04 -11.36
CA GLU A 110 -3.14 0.03 -9.94
C GLU A 110 -3.15 -1.41 -9.41
N LEU A 111 -2.56 -1.59 -8.24
CA LEU A 111 -2.51 -2.88 -7.56
C LEU A 111 -3.56 -2.85 -6.46
N LYS A 112 -4.61 -3.69 -6.60
CA LYS A 112 -5.65 -3.83 -5.57
C LYS A 112 -5.03 -4.42 -4.30
N CYS A 113 -4.83 -3.58 -3.30
CA CYS A 113 -4.25 -3.91 -2.00
C CYS A 113 -5.34 -3.84 -0.92
N SER A 114 -5.42 -4.88 -0.09
CA SER A 114 -6.04 -4.79 1.24
C SER A 114 -4.96 -4.48 2.27
N TYR A 115 -5.17 -3.52 3.17
CA TYR A 115 -4.16 -3.13 4.16
C TYR A 115 -4.49 -3.68 5.54
N GLU A 116 -3.57 -4.45 6.12
CA GLU A 116 -3.65 -5.02 7.47
C GLU A 116 -2.71 -4.25 8.41
N PHE A 117 -3.19 -3.91 9.61
CA PHE A 117 -2.41 -3.23 10.65
C PHE A 117 -2.19 -4.18 11.84
N LEU A 118 -0.94 -4.36 12.24
CA LEU A 118 -0.61 -5.08 13.47
C LEU A 118 -0.55 -4.08 14.64
N LEU A 119 -1.64 -3.95 15.38
CA LEU A 119 -1.76 -2.95 16.44
C LEU A 119 -0.95 -3.33 17.70
N LYS A 120 -0.25 -2.36 18.29
CA LYS A 120 0.45 -2.53 19.57
C LYS A 120 -0.57 -2.53 20.71
N THR A 121 -0.54 -3.55 21.56
CA THR A 121 -1.37 -3.59 22.77
C THR A 121 -0.68 -2.87 23.95
N PRO A 122 -1.43 -2.08 24.75
CA PRO A 122 -2.83 -1.70 24.57
C PRO A 122 -3.02 -0.60 23.51
N VAL A 123 -3.97 -0.80 22.59
CA VAL A 123 -4.30 0.20 21.56
C VAL A 123 -5.58 0.95 21.92
N ASN A 124 -5.62 2.26 21.67
CA ASN A 124 -6.85 3.04 21.79
C ASN A 124 -7.62 3.02 20.46
N LEU A 125 -8.56 2.08 20.34
CA LEU A 125 -9.38 1.89 19.13
C LEU A 125 -10.23 3.10 18.76
N ARG A 126 -10.66 3.92 19.74
CA ARG A 126 -11.42 5.16 19.45
C ARG A 126 -10.54 6.16 18.72
N ARG A 127 -9.32 6.37 19.22
CA ARG A 127 -8.35 7.26 18.58
C ARG A 127 -7.94 6.75 17.20
N PHE A 128 -7.85 5.44 17.01
CA PHE A 128 -7.62 4.85 15.69
C PHE A 128 -8.75 5.18 14.70
N ASP A 129 -10.01 4.97 15.10
CA ASP A 129 -11.20 5.28 14.30
C ASP A 129 -11.30 6.79 13.97
N GLU A 130 -10.97 7.67 14.91
CA GLU A 130 -10.91 9.12 14.68
C GLU A 130 -9.88 9.50 13.61
N LEU A 131 -8.67 8.93 13.66
CA LEU A 131 -7.60 9.18 12.68
C LEU A 131 -8.00 8.70 11.29
N VAL A 132 -8.62 7.52 11.24
CA VAL A 132 -9.16 6.94 10.02
C VAL A 132 -10.21 7.87 9.40
N LYS A 133 -11.21 8.30 10.17
CA LYS A 133 -12.29 9.18 9.69
C LYS A 133 -11.77 10.54 9.25
N LYS A 134 -10.81 11.09 9.99
CA LYS A 134 -10.13 12.35 9.67
C LYS A 134 -9.41 12.28 8.30
N ASN A 135 -8.74 11.17 7.99
CA ASN A 135 -7.90 11.06 6.80
C ASN A 135 -8.63 10.49 5.57
N LEU A 136 -9.65 9.63 5.77
CA LEU A 136 -10.34 8.91 4.68
C LEU A 136 -11.81 9.31 4.50
N GLY A 137 -12.35 10.15 5.39
CA GLY A 137 -13.75 10.59 5.36
C GLY A 137 -14.67 9.73 6.25
N PRO A 138 -15.98 9.98 6.24
CA PRO A 138 -16.91 9.46 7.24
C PRO A 138 -17.27 7.97 7.10
N ASN A 139 -17.13 7.38 5.91
CA ASN A 139 -17.51 5.97 5.64
C ASN A 139 -16.37 5.16 5.02
N PRO A 140 -15.22 5.01 5.70
CA PRO A 140 -14.18 4.15 5.19
C PRO A 140 -14.49 2.70 5.61
N THR A 141 -14.52 1.78 4.64
CA THR A 141 -14.82 0.37 4.90
C THR A 141 -13.60 -0.31 5.54
N PHE A 142 -13.73 -0.76 6.79
CA PHE A 142 -12.72 -1.54 7.49
C PHE A 142 -13.31 -2.84 8.01
N GLU A 143 -12.61 -3.94 7.78
CA GLU A 143 -12.84 -5.20 8.50
C GLU A 143 -11.74 -5.34 9.56
N PHE A 144 -12.15 -5.35 10.82
CA PHE A 144 -11.26 -5.67 11.93
C PHE A 144 -11.32 -7.18 12.16
N GLN A 145 -10.20 -7.88 11.94
CA GLN A 145 -10.05 -9.25 12.42
C GLN A 145 -9.41 -9.17 13.83
N LEU A 146 -10.20 -9.50 14.85
CA LEU A 146 -9.79 -9.58 16.26
C LEU A 146 -9.22 -10.97 16.57
#